data_AF-A0A061NIX5-F1
#
_entry.id   AF-A0A061NIX5-F1
#
_cell.length_a   1.000
_cell.length_b   1.000
_cell.length_c   1.000
_cell.angle_alpha   90.00
_cell.angle_beta   90.00
_cell.angle_gamma   90.00
#
_symmetry.space_group_name_H-M   'P 1'
#
loop_
_entity.id
_entity.type
_entity.pdbx_description
1 polymer ?
#
loop_
_entity_poly.entity_id
_entity_poly.type
_entity_poly.pdbx_seq_one_letter_code
_entity_poly.pdbx_strand_id
1 'polypeptide(L)'
;MQITKRVSESGHAVQLANLNAPGQIVISGTVKGVQVASAAAKEEGARRVMPLNVSGPFHSALMEPAKGQLRDVLTAIEFQDARVPVVTNIHAAPVSNGEELRQGLVEQLTSPVYWEDTIRFMIREGRYVR
;
A
#
# COMPACT_ATOMS: atom_id res chain seq x y z
N MET A 1 1.15 -13.29 3.32
CA MET A 1 1.80 -13.32 1.99
C MET A 1 1.46 -14.55 1.17
N GLN A 2 1.51 -15.76 1.74
CA GLN A 2 1.27 -17.00 0.99
C GLN A 2 -0.11 -17.05 0.29
N ILE A 3 -1.18 -16.65 1.00
CA ILE A 3 -2.56 -16.71 0.49
C ILE A 3 -2.73 -15.86 -0.78
N THR A 4 -2.41 -14.56 -0.70
CA THR A 4 -2.59 -13.63 -1.83
C THR A 4 -1.74 -14.01 -3.03
N LYS A 5 -0.52 -14.52 -2.78
CA LYS A 5 0.35 -15.05 -3.84
C LYS A 5 -0.29 -16.24 -4.54
N ARG A 6 -0.73 -17.26 -3.80
CA ARG A 6 -1.36 -18.48 -4.33
C ARG A 6 -2.63 -18.18 -5.14
N VAL A 7 -3.45 -17.24 -4.65
CA VAL A 7 -4.68 -16.81 -5.34
C VAL A 7 -4.38 -15.98 -6.60
N SER A 8 -3.35 -15.15 -6.58
CA SER A 8 -2.90 -14.46 -7.79
C SER A 8 -2.38 -15.43 -8.84
N GLU A 9 -1.59 -16.42 -8.43
CA GLU A 9 -1.03 -17.47 -9.29
C GLU A 9 -2.12 -18.36 -9.92
N SER A 10 -3.32 -18.45 -9.30
CA SER A 10 -4.47 -19.14 -9.90
C SER A 10 -5.28 -18.28 -10.89
N GLY A 11 -4.78 -17.09 -11.25
CA GLY A 11 -5.39 -16.21 -12.25
C GLY A 11 -6.34 -15.14 -11.67
N HIS A 12 -6.36 -14.98 -10.34
CA HIS A 12 -7.20 -13.98 -9.69
C HIS A 12 -6.34 -12.97 -8.91
N ALA A 13 -5.90 -11.92 -9.60
CA ALA A 13 -4.99 -10.92 -9.03
C ALA A 13 -5.52 -10.38 -7.69
N VAL A 14 -4.71 -10.49 -6.65
CA VAL A 14 -4.93 -9.98 -5.29
C VAL A 14 -3.59 -9.88 -4.55
N GLN A 15 -3.36 -8.76 -3.88
CA GLN A 15 -2.12 -8.49 -3.17
C GLN A 15 -2.39 -7.80 -1.84
N LEU A 16 -1.32 -7.59 -1.06
CA LEU A 16 -1.39 -6.76 0.13
C LEU A 16 -1.59 -5.30 -0.28
N ALA A 17 -2.50 -4.62 0.41
CA ALA A 17 -2.80 -3.21 0.21
C ALA A 17 -2.32 -2.36 1.39
N ASN A 18 -2.54 -2.83 2.62
CA ASN A 18 -2.08 -2.14 3.82
C ASN A 18 -1.62 -3.14 4.88
N LEU A 19 -0.48 -2.84 5.52
CA LEU A 19 0.04 -3.50 6.70
C LEU A 19 -0.03 -2.50 7.85
N ASN A 20 -1.17 -2.49 8.54
CA ASN A 20 -1.51 -1.44 9.49
C ASN A 20 -1.02 -1.74 10.91
N ALA A 21 -1.06 -3.01 11.31
CA ALA A 21 -0.63 -3.48 12.62
C ALA A 21 -0.45 -5.01 12.59
N PRO A 22 0.15 -5.61 13.62
CA PRO A 22 0.24 -7.05 13.73
C PRO A 22 -1.15 -7.68 13.71
N GLY A 23 -1.42 -8.51 12.71
CA GLY A 23 -2.72 -9.16 12.51
C GLY A 23 -3.82 -8.28 11.89
N GLN A 24 -3.54 -7.02 11.54
CA GLN A 24 -4.47 -6.16 10.80
C GLN A 24 -3.88 -5.80 9.42
N ILE A 25 -4.37 -6.53 8.42
CA ILE A 25 -3.89 -6.46 7.04
C ILE A 25 -5.08 -6.19 6.12
N VAL A 26 -4.87 -5.40 5.08
CA VAL A 26 -5.83 -5.17 4.00
C VAL A 26 -5.30 -5.82 2.73
N ILE A 27 -6.17 -6.46 1.96
CA ILE A 27 -5.86 -7.00 0.64
C ILE A 27 -6.69 -6.28 -0.42
N SER A 28 -6.17 -6.18 -1.63
CA SER A 28 -6.81 -5.50 -2.76
C SER A 28 -6.49 -6.19 -4.07
N GLY A 29 -7.42 -6.13 -5.02
CA GLY A 29 -7.31 -6.77 -6.32
C GLY A 29 -8.67 -6.98 -6.98
N THR A 30 -8.78 -8.02 -7.80
CA THR A 30 -10.04 -8.38 -8.45
C THR A 30 -11.08 -8.80 -7.42
N VAL A 31 -12.36 -8.57 -7.71
CA VAL A 31 -13.47 -9.00 -6.83
C VAL A 31 -13.34 -10.49 -6.49
N LYS A 32 -13.07 -11.33 -7.49
CA LYS A 32 -12.89 -12.77 -7.31
C LYS A 32 -11.65 -13.10 -6.48
N GLY A 33 -10.51 -12.45 -6.74
CA GLY A 33 -9.27 -12.66 -5.98
C GLY A 33 -9.43 -12.31 -4.50
N VAL A 34 -10.06 -11.17 -4.20
CA VAL A 34 -10.37 -10.77 -2.82
C VAL A 34 -11.31 -11.76 -2.15
N GLN A 35 -12.36 -12.23 -2.84
CA GLN A 35 -13.29 -13.22 -2.29
C GLN A 35 -12.60 -14.55 -1.95
N VAL A 36 -11.80 -15.09 -2.88
CA VAL A 36 -11.10 -16.37 -2.69
C VAL A 36 -10.05 -16.25 -1.57
N ALA A 37 -9.25 -15.18 -1.58
CA ALA A 37 -8.28 -14.94 -0.53
C ALA A 37 -8.94 -14.70 0.84
N SER A 38 -10.11 -14.06 0.87
CA SER A 38 -10.89 -13.86 2.10
C SER A 38 -11.40 -15.17 2.69
N ALA A 39 -11.88 -16.09 1.85
CA ALA A 39 -12.31 -17.42 2.29
C ALA A 39 -11.13 -18.24 2.84
N ALA A 40 -10.03 -18.32 2.08
CA ALA A 40 -8.81 -19.00 2.50
C ALA A 40 -8.25 -18.42 3.81
N ALA A 41 -8.28 -17.09 3.99
CA ALA A 41 -7.83 -16.47 5.23
C ALA A 41 -8.67 -16.90 6.44
N LYS A 42 -10.00 -17.03 6.29
CA LYS A 42 -10.86 -17.55 7.37
C LYS A 42 -10.54 -19.00 7.71
N GLU A 43 -10.35 -19.84 6.69
CA GLU A 43 -9.98 -21.26 6.86
C GLU A 43 -8.62 -21.41 7.55
N GLU A 44 -7.66 -20.55 7.23
CA GLU A 44 -6.33 -20.49 7.85
C GLU A 44 -6.33 -19.76 9.22
N GLY A 45 -7.50 -19.46 9.79
CA GLY A 45 -7.63 -19.00 11.18
C GLY A 45 -7.74 -17.48 11.38
N ALA A 46 -7.97 -16.70 10.32
CA ALA A 46 -8.23 -15.26 10.48
C ALA A 46 -9.50 -15.03 11.33
N ARG A 47 -9.33 -14.40 12.49
CA ARG A 47 -10.42 -14.12 13.44
C ARG A 47 -11.60 -13.37 12.83
N ARG A 48 -11.32 -12.42 11.93
CA ARG A 48 -12.33 -11.57 11.27
C ARG A 48 -11.85 -11.21 9.87
N VAL A 49 -12.76 -11.33 8.90
CA VAL A 49 -12.54 -10.88 7.53
C VAL A 49 -13.77 -10.11 7.09
N MET A 50 -13.57 -8.87 6.65
CA MET A 50 -14.64 -7.96 6.25
C MET A 50 -14.35 -7.30 4.91
N PRO A 51 -15.33 -7.22 4.01
CA PRO A 51 -15.20 -6.41 2.81
C PRO A 51 -15.19 -4.93 3.18
N LEU A 52 -14.38 -4.15 2.47
CA LEU A 52 -14.38 -2.68 2.57
C LEU A 52 -15.28 -2.10 1.49
N ASN A 53 -16.12 -1.12 1.85
CA ASN A 53 -16.93 -0.39 0.89
C ASN A 53 -16.10 0.74 0.27
N VAL A 54 -15.39 0.41 -0.82
CA VAL A 54 -14.50 1.33 -1.53
C VAL A 54 -14.82 1.33 -3.02
N SER A 55 -14.51 2.44 -3.69
CA SER A 55 -14.82 2.64 -5.11
C SER A 55 -13.86 1.91 -6.06
N GLY A 56 -12.73 1.38 -5.57
CA GLY A 56 -11.75 0.73 -6.43
C GLY A 56 -10.69 -0.08 -5.67
N PRO A 57 -9.84 -0.83 -6.41
CA PRO A 57 -8.84 -1.71 -5.86
C PRO A 57 -7.52 -0.96 -5.55
N PHE A 58 -7.57 0.04 -4.67
CA PHE A 58 -6.41 0.84 -4.28
C PHE A 58 -5.24 -0.01 -3.77
N HIS A 59 -4.00 0.48 -3.96
CA HIS A 59 -2.76 -0.22 -3.56
C HIS A 59 -2.63 -1.63 -4.18
N SER A 60 -3.09 -1.77 -5.44
CA SER A 60 -2.97 -3.01 -6.20
C SER A 60 -2.45 -2.76 -7.61
N ALA A 61 -1.93 -3.81 -8.27
CA ALA A 61 -1.54 -3.75 -9.68
C ALA A 61 -2.67 -3.31 -10.63
N LEU A 62 -3.94 -3.42 -10.22
CA LEU A 62 -5.08 -2.94 -11.01
C LEU A 62 -5.14 -1.41 -11.09
N MET A 63 -4.36 -0.70 -10.29
CA MET A 63 -4.24 0.76 -10.33
C MET A 63 -3.21 1.26 -11.35
N GLU A 64 -2.53 0.38 -12.10
CA GLU A 64 -1.51 0.78 -13.09
C GLU A 64 -2.01 1.82 -14.12
N PRO A 65 -3.26 1.73 -14.66
CA PRO A 65 -3.76 2.78 -15.55
C PRO A 65 -3.87 4.15 -14.88
N ALA A 66 -4.31 4.19 -13.61
CA ALA A 66 -4.42 5.43 -12.84
C ALA A 66 -3.03 5.97 -12.44
N LYS A 67 -2.07 5.08 -12.20
CA LYS A 67 -0.66 5.43 -11.94
C LYS A 67 -0.03 6.17 -13.10
N GLY A 68 -0.29 5.73 -14.34
CA GLY A 68 0.15 6.45 -15.54
C GLY A 68 -0.40 7.88 -15.61
N GLN A 69 -1.71 8.04 -15.40
CA GLN A 69 -2.35 9.37 -15.39
C GLN A 69 -1.83 10.27 -14.27
N LEU A 70 -1.63 9.71 -13.06
CA LEU A 70 -1.07 10.46 -11.95
C LEU A 70 0.35 10.92 -12.26
N ARG A 71 1.19 10.07 -12.84
CA ARG A 71 2.55 10.44 -13.25
C ARG A 71 2.52 11.64 -14.19
N ASP A 72 1.67 11.62 -15.21
CA ASP A 72 1.59 12.70 -16.19
C ASP A 72 1.16 14.02 -15.55
N VAL A 73 0.19 13.98 -14.63
CA VAL A 73 -0.21 15.15 -13.83
C VAL A 73 0.95 15.64 -12.97
N LEU A 74 1.63 14.73 -12.28
CA LEU A 74 2.73 15.09 -11.41
C LEU A 74 3.89 15.69 -12.20
N THR A 75 4.24 15.22 -13.40
CA THR A 75 5.32 15.78 -14.24
C THR A 75 5.16 17.29 -14.50
N ALA A 76 3.93 17.81 -14.52
CA ALA A 76 3.67 19.25 -14.70
C ALA A 76 3.87 20.09 -13.43
N ILE A 77 4.13 19.46 -12.28
CA ILE A 77 4.30 20.12 -10.99
C ILE A 77 5.78 20.23 -10.66
N GLU A 78 6.23 21.40 -10.20
CA GLU A 78 7.58 21.57 -9.67
C GLU A 78 7.68 20.95 -8.26
N PHE A 79 8.63 20.04 -8.05
CA PHE A 79 8.92 19.46 -6.74
C PHE A 79 10.21 20.04 -6.21
N GLN A 80 10.17 20.51 -4.96
CA GLN A 80 11.35 20.96 -4.22
C GLN A 80 11.71 19.93 -3.17
N ASP A 81 12.98 19.93 -2.76
CA ASP A 81 13.42 19.12 -1.64
C ASP A 81 12.69 19.50 -0.35
N ALA A 82 12.24 18.49 0.38
CA ALA A 82 11.52 18.68 1.62
C ALA A 82 12.48 19.13 2.73
N ARG A 83 12.20 20.31 3.32
CA ARG A 83 12.94 20.84 4.48
C ARG A 83 12.78 19.96 5.72
N VAL A 84 11.65 19.27 5.83
CA VAL A 84 11.39 18.24 6.83
C VAL A 84 11.24 16.91 6.09
N PRO A 85 12.06 15.89 6.37
CA PRO A 85 11.98 14.60 5.67
C PRO A 85 10.59 13.97 5.85
N VAL A 86 10.02 13.47 4.75
CA VAL A 86 8.74 12.76 4.74
C VAL A 86 9.01 11.28 4.86
N VAL A 87 8.46 10.62 5.88
CA VAL A 87 8.53 9.16 5.98
C VAL A 87 7.47 8.56 5.07
N THR A 88 7.90 7.92 3.98
CA THR A 88 6.98 7.40 2.96
C THR A 88 6.42 6.04 3.37
N ASN A 89 5.18 5.76 2.99
CA ASN A 89 4.50 4.51 3.31
C ASN A 89 4.96 3.32 2.44
N ILE A 90 5.81 3.53 1.43
CA ILE A 90 6.30 2.46 0.54
C ILE A 90 7.52 1.76 1.13
N HIS A 91 8.41 2.53 1.77
CA HIS A 91 9.68 2.04 2.29
C HIS A 91 9.83 2.22 3.80
N ALA A 92 8.87 2.88 4.46
CA ALA A 92 8.96 3.25 5.88
C ALA A 92 10.27 3.98 6.21
N ALA A 93 10.70 4.85 5.29
CA ALA A 93 11.99 5.54 5.33
C ALA A 93 11.82 7.03 5.01
N PRO A 94 12.67 7.90 5.56
CA PRO A 94 12.60 9.33 5.34
C PRO A 94 13.13 9.66 3.94
N VAL A 95 12.39 10.48 3.22
CA VAL A 95 12.75 11.00 1.90
C VAL A 95 12.68 12.52 1.94
N SER A 96 13.74 13.17 1.46
CA SER A 96 13.79 14.62 1.32
C SER A 96 13.95 15.08 -0.13
N ASN A 97 14.48 14.25 -1.02
CA ASN A 97 14.67 14.63 -2.41
C ASN A 97 13.32 14.80 -3.12
N GLY A 98 13.12 15.93 -3.78
CA GLY A 98 11.84 16.27 -4.42
C GLY A 98 11.44 15.29 -5.53
N GLU A 99 12.42 14.77 -6.28
CA GLU A 99 12.17 13.82 -7.36
C GLU A 99 11.84 12.42 -6.81
N GLU A 100 12.54 11.96 -5.77
CA GLU A 100 12.18 10.72 -5.06
C GLU A 100 10.77 10.81 -4.45
N LEU A 101 10.36 11.96 -3.91
CA LEU A 101 9.00 12.17 -3.41
C LEU A 101 7.96 12.09 -4.52
N ARG A 102 8.23 12.71 -5.67
CA ARG A 102 7.36 12.61 -6.85
C ARG A 102 7.19 11.17 -7.30
N GLN A 103 8.29 10.43 -7.43
CA GLN A 103 8.28 9.01 -7.82
C GLN A 103 7.53 8.17 -6.78
N GLY A 104 7.77 8.42 -5.49
CA GLY A 104 7.04 7.77 -4.41
C GLY A 104 5.52 7.97 -4.49
N LEU A 105 5.03 9.17 -4.82
CA LEU A 105 3.59 9.40 -5.00
C LEU A 105 3.00 8.57 -6.13
N VAL A 106 3.72 8.41 -7.24
CA VAL A 106 3.31 7.56 -8.38
C VAL A 106 3.30 6.10 -7.97
N GLU A 107 4.37 5.62 -7.34
CA GLU A 107 4.51 4.23 -6.93
C GLU A 107 3.46 3.82 -5.87
N GLN A 108 3.09 4.74 -4.99
CA GLN A 108 2.17 4.49 -3.87
C GLN A 108 0.80 3.93 -4.31
N LEU A 109 0.35 4.27 -5.52
CA LEU A 109 -0.93 3.80 -6.07
C LEU A 109 -0.98 2.28 -6.23
N THR A 110 0.16 1.67 -6.53
CA THR A 110 0.31 0.24 -6.81
C THR A 110 1.04 -0.52 -5.69
N SER A 111 1.67 0.22 -4.78
CA SER A 111 2.43 -0.32 -3.66
C SER A 111 1.58 -0.47 -2.40
N PRO A 112 1.86 -1.49 -1.55
CA PRO A 112 1.27 -1.58 -0.23
C PRO A 112 1.61 -0.35 0.64
N VAL A 113 0.77 -0.07 1.62
CA VAL A 113 1.00 0.90 2.69
C VAL A 113 1.62 0.18 3.88
N TYR A 114 2.91 0.40 4.13
CA TYR A 114 3.67 -0.12 5.28
C TYR A 114 3.49 0.78 6.50
N TRP A 115 2.25 0.96 6.94
CA TRP A 115 1.90 1.90 8.01
C TRP A 115 2.52 1.52 9.35
N GLU A 116 2.47 0.24 9.73
CA GLU A 116 3.09 -0.22 10.98
C GLU A 116 4.58 0.11 11.00
N ASP A 117 5.30 -0.24 9.94
CA ASP A 117 6.74 0.00 9.83
C ASP A 117 7.05 1.49 9.83
N THR A 118 6.22 2.30 9.16
CA THR A 118 6.34 3.76 9.11
C THR A 118 6.20 4.39 10.51
N ILE A 119 5.20 3.96 11.29
CA ILE A 119 5.02 4.42 12.67
C ILE A 119 6.17 3.95 13.56
N ARG A 120 6.59 2.69 13.45
CA ARG A 120 7.72 2.13 14.22
C ARG A 120 9.02 2.87 13.92
N PHE A 121 9.26 3.20 12.66
CA PHE A 121 10.38 4.04 12.24
C PHE A 121 10.32 5.39 12.97
N MET A 122 9.20 6.11 12.90
CA MET A 122 9.08 7.44 13.52
C MET A 122 9.21 7.41 15.05
N ILE A 123 8.72 6.37 15.72
CA ILE A 123 8.90 6.16 17.16
C ILE A 123 10.39 5.97 17.49
N ARG A 124 11.09 5.13 16.74
CA ARG A 124 12.52 4.85 16.96
C ARG A 124 13.39 6.10 16.79
N GLU A 125 13.07 6.93 15.79
CA GLU A 125 13.80 8.18 15.54
C GLU A 125 13.43 9.31 16.52
N GLY A 126 12.61 9.05 17.55
CA GLY A 126 12.23 10.03 18.57
C GLY A 126 11.32 11.16 18.06
N ARG A 127 10.70 11.01 16.88
CA ARG A 127 9.85 12.03 16.24
C ARG A 127 8.37 11.93 16.62
N TYR A 128 8.03 11.09 17.59
CA TYR A 128 6.68 11.01 18.13
C TYR A 128 6.49 12.13 19.16
N VAL A 129 5.79 13.20 18.78
CA VAL A 129 5.26 14.18 19.73
C VAL A 129 4.13 13.48 20.49
N ARG A 130 4.26 13.38 21.81
CA ARG A 130 3.15 12.94 22.68
C ARG A 130 2.05 13.98 22.73
#